data_AF-A0AAD9JKL6-F1
#
_entry.id   AF-A0AAD9JKL6-F1
#
_cell.length_a   1.000
_cell.length_b   1.000
_cell.length_c   1.000
_cell.angle_alpha   90.00
_cell.angle_beta   90.00
_cell.angle_gamma   90.00
#
_symmetry.space_group_name_H-M   'P 1'
#
loop_
_entity.id
_entity.type
_entity.pdbx_description
1 polymer ?
#
loop_
_entity_poly.entity_id
_entity_poly.type
_entity_poly.pdbx_seq_one_letter_code
_entity_poly.pdbx_strand_id
1 'polypeptide(L)' 'MTADSSSTAVAYLCGVKTNFGVVGVNENVRRGDCSNVAGNEVDSILRRSIKGVFIRDQ' A
#
# COMPACT_ATOMS: atom_id res chain seq x y z
N MET A 1 -10.63 -0.42 -18.01
CA MET A 1 -10.65 -0.32 -16.53
C MET A 1 -9.88 0.93 -16.13
N THR A 2 -10.41 1.73 -15.19
CA THR A 2 -9.84 3.01 -14.77
C THR A 2 -9.45 2.92 -13.29
N ALA A 3 -8.23 3.33 -12.96
CA ALA A 3 -7.75 3.35 -11.58
C ALA A 3 -8.49 4.40 -10.75
N ASP A 4 -8.65 4.15 -9.45
CA ASP A 4 -9.18 5.12 -8.50
C ASP A 4 -8.08 5.78 -7.68
N SER A 5 -8.47 6.75 -6.86
CA SER A 5 -7.55 7.46 -5.97
C SER A 5 -6.86 6.52 -4.98
N SER A 6 -7.54 5.47 -4.50
CA SER A 6 -6.96 4.55 -3.51
C SER A 6 -5.81 3.72 -4.10
N SER A 7 -6.07 3.02 -5.21
CA SER A 7 -5.07 2.20 -5.88
C SER A 7 -3.89 3.03 -6.41
N THR A 8 -4.17 4.24 -6.90
CA THR A 8 -3.15 5.18 -7.37
C THR A 8 -2.29 5.73 -6.22
N ALA A 9 -2.88 6.02 -5.06
CA ALA A 9 -2.15 6.46 -3.89
C ALA A 9 -1.18 5.38 -3.38
N VAL A 10 -1.60 4.11 -3.33
CA VAL A 10 -0.70 3.01 -2.94
C VAL A 10 0.43 2.84 -3.96
N ALA A 11 0.15 2.98 -5.26
CA ALA A 11 1.19 2.93 -6.28
C ALA A 11 2.27 4.01 -6.08
N TYR A 12 1.88 5.28 -5.95
CA TYR A 12 2.84 6.38 -5.84
C TYR A 12 3.45 6.56 -4.44
N LEU A 13 2.74 6.18 -3.37
CA LEU A 13 3.22 6.38 -2.00
C LEU A 13 3.87 5.13 -1.41
N CYS A 14 3.48 3.92 -1.82
CA CYS A 14 4.02 2.67 -1.29
C CYS A 14 4.90 1.91 -2.30
N GLY A 15 4.80 2.23 -3.60
CA GLY A 15 5.61 1.63 -4.66
C GLY A 15 5.06 0.31 -5.20
N VAL A 16 3.81 -0.06 -4.88
CA VAL A 16 3.16 -1.29 -5.33
C VAL A 16 1.78 -1.00 -5.89
N LYS A 17 1.37 -1.72 -6.95
CA LYS A 17 0.00 -1.64 -7.48
C LYS A 17 -0.91 -2.50 -6.62
N THR A 18 -2.15 -2.06 -6.41
CA THR A 18 -3.14 -2.78 -5.59
C THR A 18 -4.52 -2.74 -6.24
N ASN A 19 -5.48 -3.45 -5.63
CA ASN A 19 -6.85 -3.53 -6.10
C ASN A 19 -7.61 -2.21 -5.93
N PHE A 20 -8.72 -2.09 -6.65
CA PHE A 20 -9.60 -0.93 -6.55
C PHE A 20 -10.22 -0.82 -5.15
N GLY A 21 -10.22 0.40 -4.60
CA GLY A 21 -10.90 0.72 -3.34
C GLY A 21 -10.24 0.14 -2.08
N VAL A 22 -8.95 -0.20 -2.14
CA VAL A 22 -8.14 -0.59 -0.98
C VAL A 22 -6.92 0.32 -0.85
N VAL A 23 -6.49 0.61 0.38
CA VAL A 23 -5.37 1.52 0.69
C VAL A 23 -4.44 0.86 1.70
N GLY A 24 -3.12 1.04 1.51
CA GLY A 24 -2.10 0.59 2.46
C GLY A 24 -1.92 -0.93 2.50
N VAL A 25 -2.43 -1.65 1.51
CA VAL A 25 -2.33 -3.10 1.36
C VAL A 25 -2.04 -3.49 -0.09
N ASN A 26 -1.47 -4.67 -0.29
CA ASN A 26 -1.19 -5.24 -1.62
C ASN A 26 -2.45 -5.81 -2.30
N GLU A 27 -2.27 -6.38 -3.49
CA GLU A 27 -3.30 -6.95 -4.36
C GLU A 27 -3.98 -8.23 -3.82
N ASN A 28 -3.52 -8.80 -2.71
CA ASN A 28 -4.16 -9.96 -2.10
C ASN A 28 -5.41 -9.56 -1.28
N VAL A 29 -5.55 -8.28 -0.92
CA VAL A 29 -6.70 -7.78 -0.16
C VAL A 29 -7.86 -7.45 -1.09
N ARG A 30 -9.05 -7.91 -0.72
CA ARG A 30 -10.30 -7.60 -1.43
C ARG A 30 -11.10 -6.56 -0.65
N ARG A 31 -11.63 -5.57 -1.37
CA ARG A 31 -12.49 -4.55 -0.79
C ARG A 31 -13.70 -5.18 -0.08
N GLY A 32 -13.91 -4.83 1.19
CA GLY A 32 -15.00 -5.36 2.01
C GLY A 32 -14.66 -6.66 2.76
N ASP A 33 -13.47 -7.21 2.59
CA ASP A 33 -12.98 -8.37 3.33
C ASP A 33 -11.83 -7.98 4.28
N CYS A 34 -12.12 -7.97 5.58
CA CYS A 34 -11.15 -7.59 6.61
C CYS A 34 -10.20 -8.74 6.97
N SER A 35 -10.56 -10.01 6.70
CA SER A 35 -9.77 -11.15 7.20
C SER A 35 -8.38 -11.24 6.56
N ASN A 36 -8.23 -10.69 5.36
CA ASN A 36 -7.01 -10.82 4.57
C ASN A 36 -6.10 -9.59 4.67
N VAL A 37 -6.41 -8.63 5.54
CA VAL A 37 -5.59 -7.41 5.72
C VAL A 37 -4.26 -7.74 6.38
N ALA A 38 -4.29 -8.58 7.42
CA ALA A 38 -3.12 -8.93 8.20
C ALA A 38 -2.05 -9.64 7.34
N GLY A 39 -0.84 -9.11 7.33
CA GLY A 39 0.29 -9.64 6.55
C GLY A 39 0.36 -9.15 5.10
N ASN A 40 -0.62 -8.35 4.66
CA ASN A 40 -0.65 -7.75 3.33
C ASN A 40 -0.45 -6.23 3.36
N GLU A 41 -0.11 -5.66 4.52
CA GLU A 41 0.15 -4.23 4.67
C GLU A 41 1.42 -3.80 3.95
N VAL A 42 1.39 -2.60 3.38
CA VAL A 42 2.54 -2.02 2.68
C VAL A 42 2.88 -0.66 3.27
N ASP A 43 4.15 -0.50 3.65
CA ASP A 43 4.64 0.75 4.21
C ASP A 43 4.78 1.81 3.10
N SER A 44 4.24 3.00 3.36
CA SER A 44 4.43 4.17 2.51
C SER A 44 5.82 4.77 2.70
N ILE A 45 6.27 5.57 1.72
CA ILE A 45 7.53 6.31 1.78
C ILE A 45 7.58 7.22 3.02
N LEU A 46 6.47 7.86 3.38
CA LEU A 46 6.38 8.67 4.60
C LEU A 46 6.65 7.82 5.84
N ARG A 47 6.07 6.61 5.92
CA ARG A 47 6.30 5.72 7.06
C ARG A 47 7.73 5.22 7.12
N ARG A 48 8.33 4.89 5.97
CA ARG A 48 9.75 4.50 5.87
C ARG A 48 10.68 5.64 6.31
N SER A 49 10.36 6.88 5.97
CA SER A 49 11.11 8.07 6.39
C SER A 49 11.04 8.28 7.90
N ILE A 50 9.85 8.16 8.51
CA ILE A 50 9.68 8.28 9.96
C ILE A 50 10.39 7.16 10.72
N LYS A 51 10.37 5.93 10.19
CA LYS A 51 11.08 4.79 10.79
C LYS A 51 12.61 4.86 10.62
N GLY A 52 13.14 5.82 9.85
CA GLY A 52 14.58 5.90 9.55
C GLY A 52 15.11 4.75 8.69
N VAL A 53 14.21 3.95 8.09
CA VAL A 53 14.56 2.78 7.27
C VAL A 53 14.98 3.22 5.86
N PHE A 54 14.42 4.33 5.36
CA PHE A 54 14.75 4.84 4.02
C PHE A 54 16.25 5.16 3.82
N ILE A 55 16.95 5.64 4.86
CA ILE A 55 18.39 5.96 4.78
C ILE A 55 19.25 4.70 4.96
N ARG A 56 18.70 3.61 5.49
CA ARG A 56 19.42 2.36 5.78
C ARG A 56 19.37 1.34 4.65
N ASP A 57 18.46 1.52 3.69
CA ASP A 57 18.30 0.68 2.49
C ASP A 57 18.99 1.27 1.24
N GLN A 58 19.94 2.21 1.41
CA GLN A 58 20.92 2.61 0.40
C GLN A 58 22.31 2.09 0.77
#